data_AF-A0A7W9HR59-F1
#
_entry.id   AF-A0A7W9HR59-F1
#
_cell.length_a   1.000
_cell.length_b   1.000
_cell.length_c   1.000
_cell.angle_alpha   90.00
_cell.angle_beta   90.00
_cell.angle_gamma   90.00
#
_symmetry.space_group_name_H-M   'P 1'
#
loop_
_entity.id
_entity.type
_entity.pdbx_description
1 polymer ?
#
loop_
_entity_poly.entity_id
_entity_poly.type
_entity_poly.pdbx_seq_one_letter_code
_entity_poly.pdbx_strand_id
1 'polypeptide(L)'
;MVVPNKPSTRGAALDDRWTRYCLEMAGRRAFGWVVLGVLAFALQLALIFVFEVTSPLPLVLLLFSVLVLGFGLARRQPYPKVLDDHAWVYVRVHWREGLLVVHGVRPVVLDVSAGPLARGRIRRHRRAWVVSPDRAGNTVVTFRGVPKLFPAKIVRG
;
A
#
# COMPACT_ATOMS: atom_id res chain seq x y z
N MET A 1 7.72 -2.20 -22.19
CA MET A 1 8.22 -1.32 -21.12
C MET A 1 9.15 -2.13 -20.22
N VAL A 2 10.40 -1.69 -20.02
CA VAL A 2 11.33 -2.36 -19.11
C VAL A 2 10.83 -2.17 -17.68
N VAL A 3 10.56 -3.26 -16.96
CA VAL A 3 10.15 -3.20 -15.55
C VAL A 3 11.31 -2.64 -14.73
N PRO A 4 11.13 -1.52 -14.01
CA PRO A 4 12.18 -1.00 -13.13
C PRO A 4 12.49 -2.05 -12.07
N ASN A 5 13.77 -2.30 -11.77
CA ASN A 5 14.19 -3.35 -10.83
C ASN A 5 14.57 -2.82 -9.43
N LYS A 6 14.75 -1.50 -9.30
CA LYS A 6 15.15 -0.82 -8.06
C LYS A 6 14.71 0.66 -8.08
N PRO A 7 14.58 1.31 -6.91
CA PRO A 7 14.37 2.74 -6.82
C PRO A 7 15.60 3.56 -7.24
N SER A 8 15.37 4.74 -7.81
CA SER A 8 16.40 5.78 -7.93
C SER A 8 16.65 6.42 -6.58
N THR A 9 17.92 6.63 -6.24
CA THR A 9 18.33 7.44 -5.08
C THR A 9 18.55 8.91 -5.44
N ARG A 10 18.35 9.28 -6.71
CA ARG A 10 18.46 10.66 -7.20
C ARG A 10 17.05 11.26 -7.28
N GLY A 11 16.80 12.32 -6.50
CA GLY A 11 15.54 13.06 -6.47
C GLY A 11 14.51 12.54 -5.46
N ALA A 12 13.32 13.13 -5.49
CA ALA A 12 12.20 12.77 -4.62
C ALA A 12 11.73 11.33 -4.91
N ALA A 13 11.38 10.59 -3.85
CA ALA A 13 10.90 9.23 -3.97
C ALA A 13 9.57 9.16 -4.71
N LEU A 14 8.72 10.18 -4.64
CA LEU A 14 7.44 10.24 -5.35
C LEU A 14 7.61 10.19 -6.88
N ASP A 15 8.58 10.95 -7.41
CA ASP A 15 8.82 11.08 -8.84
C ASP A 15 9.56 9.89 -9.44
N ASP A 16 10.09 8.99 -8.61
CA ASP A 16 10.87 7.86 -9.07
C ASP A 16 10.03 6.88 -9.91
N ARG A 17 10.64 6.33 -10.99
CA ARG A 17 9.94 5.40 -11.90
C ARG A 17 9.49 4.12 -11.18
N TRP A 18 10.26 3.64 -10.21
CA TRP A 18 9.87 2.47 -9.42
C TRP A 18 8.69 2.77 -8.51
N THR A 19 8.68 3.93 -7.84
CA THR A 19 7.55 4.38 -7.02
C THR A 19 6.29 4.49 -7.86
N ARG A 20 6.36 5.16 -9.02
CA ARG A 20 5.23 5.25 -9.96
C ARG A 20 4.73 3.88 -10.40
N TYR A 21 5.65 2.97 -10.76
CA TYR A 21 5.28 1.60 -11.13
C TYR A 21 4.56 0.85 -10.00
N CYS A 22 5.05 0.97 -8.76
CA CYS A 22 4.41 0.36 -7.59
C CYS A 22 3.02 0.96 -7.32
N LEU A 23 2.87 2.28 -7.45
CA LEU A 23 1.59 2.99 -7.28
C LEU A 23 0.60 2.60 -8.38
N GLU A 24 1.04 2.50 -9.63
CA GLU A 24 0.20 2.09 -10.75
C GLU A 24 -0.29 0.64 -10.56
N MET A 25 0.59 -0.26 -10.12
CA MET A 25 0.21 -1.66 -9.90
C MET A 25 -0.74 -1.84 -8.71
N ALA A 26 -0.56 -1.05 -7.64
CA ALA A 26 -1.54 -0.95 -6.56
C ALA A 26 -2.86 -0.35 -7.05
N GLY A 27 -2.79 0.68 -7.89
CA GLY A 27 -3.93 1.36 -8.51
C GLY A 27 -4.79 0.42 -9.37
N ARG A 28 -4.19 -0.40 -10.23
CA ARG A 28 -4.93 -1.39 -11.05
C ARG A 28 -5.71 -2.39 -10.21
N ARG A 29 -5.12 -2.86 -9.11
CA ARG A 29 -5.80 -3.80 -8.21
C ARG A 29 -6.97 -3.14 -7.48
N ALA A 30 -6.78 -1.90 -7.03
CA ALA A 30 -7.86 -1.11 -6.43
C ALA A 30 -8.97 -0.81 -7.45
N PHE A 31 -8.60 -0.47 -8.68
CA PHE A 31 -9.55 -0.21 -9.77
C PHE A 31 -10.43 -1.43 -10.07
N GLY A 32 -9.86 -2.64 -10.12
CA GLY A 32 -10.64 -3.86 -10.30
C GLY A 32 -11.70 -4.07 -9.22
N TRP A 33 -11.36 -3.81 -7.95
CA TRP A 33 -12.32 -3.87 -6.84
C TRP A 33 -13.39 -2.78 -6.93
N VAL A 34 -13.03 -1.57 -7.34
CA VAL A 34 -13.99 -0.48 -7.55
C VAL A 34 -14.97 -0.83 -8.66
N VAL A 35 -14.49 -1.31 -9.81
CA VAL A 35 -15.35 -1.72 -10.94
C VAL A 35 -16.30 -2.84 -10.51
N LEU A 36 -15.79 -3.87 -9.83
CA LEU A 36 -16.63 -4.95 -9.31
C LEU A 36 -17.69 -4.44 -8.34
N GLY A 37 -17.34 -3.50 -7.44
CA GLY A 37 -18.27 -2.87 -6.53
C GLY A 37 -19.34 -2.04 -7.24
N VAL A 38 -18.98 -1.27 -8.26
CA VAL A 38 -19.93 -0.49 -9.07
C VAL A 38 -20.89 -1.41 -9.83
N LEU A 39 -20.39 -2.51 -10.41
CA LEU A 39 -21.23 -3.50 -11.10
C LEU A 39 -22.22 -4.17 -10.13
N ALA A 40 -21.74 -4.57 -8.94
CA ALA A 40 -22.60 -5.15 -7.92
C ALA A 40 -23.69 -4.17 -7.46
N PHE A 41 -23.33 -2.89 -7.26
CA PHE A 41 -24.27 -1.84 -6.90
C PHE A 41 -25.32 -1.58 -8.00
N ALA A 42 -24.89 -1.50 -9.27
CA ALA A 42 -25.80 -1.32 -10.40
C ALA A 42 -26.79 -2.49 -10.53
N LEU A 43 -26.31 -3.73 -10.31
CA LEU A 43 -27.16 -4.92 -10.31
C LEU A 43 -28.18 -4.88 -9.14
N GLN A 44 -27.76 -4.44 -7.96
CA GLN A 44 -28.66 -4.28 -6.80
C GLN A 44 -29.75 -3.23 -7.07
N LEU A 45 -29.40 -2.11 -7.70
CA LEU A 45 -30.38 -1.10 -8.12
C LEU A 45 -31.37 -1.67 -9.14
N ALA A 46 -30.89 -2.41 -10.15
CA ALA A 46 -31.77 -3.03 -11.14
C ALA A 46 -32.77 -4.01 -10.49
N LEU A 47 -32.32 -4.82 -9.52
CA LEU A 47 -33.19 -5.74 -8.79
C LEU A 47 -34.31 -5.04 -8.01
N ILE A 48 -34.04 -3.85 -7.47
CA ILE A 48 -35.03 -3.05 -6.73
C ILE A 48 -36.00 -2.36 -7.69
N PHE A 49 -35.48 -1.67 -8.71
CA PHE A 49 -36.25 -0.72 -9.51
C PHE A 49 -36.79 -1.28 -10.83
N VAL A 50 -36.18 -2.33 -11.38
CA VAL A 50 -36.60 -2.92 -12.68
C VAL A 50 -37.34 -4.23 -12.47
N PHE A 51 -36.87 -5.06 -11.53
CA PHE A 51 -37.42 -6.38 -11.28
C PHE A 51 -38.37 -6.45 -10.08
N GLU A 52 -38.59 -5.31 -9.38
CA GLU A 52 -39.51 -5.15 -8.23
C GLU A 52 -39.48 -6.31 -7.23
N VAL A 53 -38.28 -6.81 -6.94
CA VAL A 53 -38.11 -7.97 -6.06
C VAL A 53 -38.56 -7.55 -4.66
N THR A 54 -39.61 -8.19 -4.14
CA THR A 54 -40.27 -7.85 -2.87
C THR A 54 -39.42 -8.14 -1.62
N SER A 55 -38.19 -8.63 -1.81
CA SER A 55 -37.27 -8.99 -0.74
C SER A 55 -36.50 -7.76 -0.25
N PRO A 56 -36.25 -7.60 1.07
CA PRO A 56 -35.42 -6.52 1.61
C PRO A 56 -33.92 -6.68 1.32
N LEU A 57 -33.52 -7.84 0.79
CA LEU A 57 -32.14 -8.26 0.56
C LEU A 57 -31.34 -7.30 -0.34
N PRO A 58 -31.87 -6.81 -1.48
CA PRO A 58 -31.17 -5.84 -2.32
C PRO A 58 -30.86 -4.52 -1.60
N LEU A 59 -31.74 -4.07 -0.69
CA LEU A 59 -31.58 -2.81 0.04
C LEU A 59 -30.49 -2.93 1.13
N VAL A 60 -30.44 -4.06 1.82
CA VAL A 60 -29.35 -4.40 2.76
C VAL A 60 -28.00 -4.46 2.03
N LEU A 61 -27.96 -5.11 0.86
CA LEU A 61 -26.77 -5.21 0.03
C LEU A 61 -26.32 -3.83 -0.50
N LEU A 62 -27.25 -2.95 -0.84
CA LEU A 62 -26.96 -1.58 -1.26
C LEU A 62 -26.31 -0.78 -0.13
N LEU A 63 -26.88 -0.85 1.08
CA LEU A 63 -26.32 -0.20 2.26
C LEU A 63 -24.91 -0.72 2.57
N PHE A 64 -24.72 -2.04 2.50
CA PHE A 64 -23.41 -2.66 2.66
C PHE A 64 -22.39 -2.16 1.63
N SER A 65 -22.79 -2.06 0.36
CA SER A 65 -21.94 -1.53 -0.72
C SER A 65 -21.51 -0.08 -0.43
N VAL A 66 -22.44 0.78 0.00
CA VAL A 66 -22.14 2.18 0.38
C VAL A 66 -21.14 2.25 1.54
N LEU A 67 -21.35 1.44 2.58
CA LEU A 67 -20.45 1.39 3.74
C LEU A 67 -19.04 0.91 3.36
N VAL A 68 -18.93 -0.13 2.53
CA VAL A 68 -17.64 -0.66 2.07
C VAL A 68 -16.91 0.37 1.19
N LEU A 69 -17.61 1.01 0.27
CA LEU A 69 -17.02 2.06 -0.59
C LEU A 69 -16.58 3.28 0.23
N GLY A 70 -17.42 3.75 1.16
CA GLY A 70 -17.10 4.86 2.06
C GLY A 70 -15.89 4.57 2.93
N PHE A 71 -15.83 3.37 3.51
CA PHE A 71 -14.70 2.94 4.34
C PHE A 71 -13.41 2.74 3.51
N GLY A 72 -13.53 2.25 2.28
CA GLY A 72 -12.43 2.13 1.34
C GLY A 72 -11.83 3.49 0.96
N LEU A 73 -12.68 4.50 0.71
CA LEU A 73 -12.26 5.88 0.42
C LEU A 73 -11.55 6.53 1.61
N ALA A 74 -12.06 6.33 2.83
CA ALA A 74 -11.44 6.86 4.05
C ALA A 74 -10.08 6.23 4.35
N ARG A 75 -9.83 4.99 3.90
CA ARG A 75 -8.55 4.28 4.10
C ARG A 75 -7.46 4.62 3.08
N ARG A 76 -7.59 5.69 2.28
CA ARG A 76 -6.52 6.16 1.38
C ARG A 76 -5.19 6.21 2.14
N GLN A 77 -4.25 5.37 1.72
CA GLN A 77 -3.01 5.21 2.47
C GLN A 77 -2.14 6.47 2.31
N PRO A 78 -1.54 6.97 3.41
CA PRO A 78 -0.86 8.26 3.46
C PRO A 78 0.51 8.27 2.75
N TYR A 79 0.79 7.30 1.87
CA TYR A 79 2.02 7.23 1.09
C TYR A 79 2.49 8.55 0.48
N PRO A 80 1.65 9.35 -0.20
CA PRO A 80 2.14 10.53 -0.91
C PRO A 80 2.82 11.53 0.02
N LYS A 81 2.31 11.73 1.25
CA LYS A 81 2.85 12.73 2.17
C LYS A 81 4.25 12.36 2.69
N VAL A 82 4.55 11.07 2.87
CA VAL A 82 5.88 10.62 3.31
C VAL A 82 6.87 10.62 2.13
N LEU A 83 6.39 10.40 0.90
CA LEU A 83 7.21 10.28 -0.30
C LEU A 83 7.57 11.60 -0.98
N ASP A 84 6.80 12.68 -0.72
CA ASP A 84 6.86 13.95 -1.46
C ASP A 84 8.24 14.62 -1.40
N ASP A 85 8.80 14.77 -0.19
CA ASP A 85 10.01 15.58 0.03
C ASP A 85 11.29 14.75 0.21
N HIS A 86 11.20 13.43 0.16
CA HIS A 86 12.27 12.56 0.65
C HIS A 86 12.81 11.64 -0.43
N ALA A 87 14.13 11.54 -0.53
CA ALA A 87 14.80 10.60 -1.41
C ALA A 87 14.79 9.18 -0.82
N TRP A 88 14.86 8.18 -1.71
CA TRP A 88 15.13 6.81 -1.30
C TRP A 88 16.56 6.66 -0.78
N VAL A 89 16.70 6.15 0.44
CA VAL A 89 17.99 5.83 1.05
C VAL A 89 18.23 4.33 1.01
N TYR A 90 19.38 3.93 0.46
CA TYR A 90 19.78 2.54 0.42
C TYR A 90 20.40 2.10 1.75
N VAL A 91 19.83 1.06 2.37
CA VAL A 91 20.23 0.61 3.70
C VAL A 91 20.41 -0.91 3.78
N ARG A 92 21.27 -1.35 4.71
CA ARG A 92 21.35 -2.76 5.10
C ARG A 92 20.29 -3.04 6.16
N VAL A 93 19.64 -4.19 6.07
CA VAL A 93 18.54 -4.56 6.97
C VAL A 93 18.63 -6.02 7.38
N HIS A 94 18.00 -6.35 8.50
CA HIS A 94 17.69 -7.74 8.85
C HIS A 94 16.35 -7.80 9.59
N TRP A 95 15.81 -9.01 9.67
CA TRP A 95 14.55 -9.25 10.38
C TRP A 95 14.83 -9.87 11.73
N ARG A 96 14.23 -9.32 12.79
CA ARG A 96 14.28 -9.85 14.15
C ARG A 96 12.88 -9.83 14.73
N GLU A 97 12.36 -10.97 15.17
CA GLU A 97 11.04 -11.08 15.82
C GLU A 97 9.89 -10.46 15.00
N GLY A 98 9.99 -10.47 13.66
CA GLY A 98 8.99 -9.89 12.76
C GLY A 98 9.13 -8.38 12.52
N LEU A 99 10.09 -7.71 13.16
CA LEU A 99 10.46 -6.32 12.94
C LEU A 99 11.65 -6.22 11.98
N LEU A 100 11.71 -5.11 11.24
CA LEU A 100 12.79 -4.81 10.31
C LEU A 100 13.80 -3.89 11.00
N VAL A 101 15.00 -4.39 11.26
CA VAL A 101 16.10 -3.60 11.81
C VAL A 101 16.90 -3.00 10.66
N VAL A 102 17.03 -1.68 10.65
CA VAL A 102 17.78 -0.89 9.69
C VAL A 102 19.13 -0.53 10.28
N HIS A 103 20.19 -0.89 9.57
CA HIS A 103 21.57 -0.59 9.95
C HIS A 103 22.00 0.76 9.34
N GLY A 104 22.68 1.56 10.15
CA GLY A 104 23.21 2.87 9.76
C GLY A 104 23.97 3.49 10.94
N VAL A 105 24.27 4.79 10.84
CA VAL A 105 24.92 5.55 11.92
C VAL A 105 24.09 5.50 13.21
N ARG A 106 22.76 5.48 13.08
CA ARG A 106 21.83 5.17 14.16
C ARG A 106 20.96 3.99 13.73
N PRO A 107 21.05 2.83 14.40
CA PRO A 107 20.21 1.69 14.06
C PRO A 107 18.76 1.95 14.48
N VAL A 108 17.82 1.70 13.57
CA VAL A 108 16.40 1.94 13.80
C VAL A 108 15.61 0.66 13.57
N VAL A 109 14.58 0.42 14.39
CA VAL A 109 13.67 -0.72 14.28
C VAL A 109 12.33 -0.25 13.71
N LEU A 110 11.92 -0.88 12.62
CA LEU A 110 10.69 -0.58 11.89
C LEU A 110 9.68 -1.72 12.05
N ASP A 111 8.45 -1.37 12.41
CA ASP A 111 7.30 -2.25 12.21
C ASP A 111 6.77 -2.06 10.79
N VAL A 112 6.90 -3.11 9.97
CA VAL A 112 6.56 -3.07 8.54
C VAL A 112 5.19 -3.73 8.33
N SER A 113 4.24 -2.92 7.85
CA SER A 113 2.89 -3.36 7.47
C SER A 113 2.93 -4.15 6.17
N ALA A 114 3.18 -5.46 6.29
CA ALA A 114 3.19 -6.40 5.18
C ALA A 114 2.24 -7.57 5.44
N GLY A 115 1.37 -7.86 4.47
CA GLY A 115 0.54 -9.07 4.49
C GLY A 115 1.39 -10.36 4.46
N PRO A 116 0.82 -11.51 4.85
CA PRO A 116 1.57 -12.75 5.11
C PRO A 116 2.41 -13.23 3.93
N LEU A 117 1.85 -13.18 2.71
CA LEU A 117 2.54 -13.57 1.48
C LEU A 117 3.75 -12.67 1.17
N ALA A 118 3.60 -11.36 1.35
CA ALA A 118 4.68 -10.42 1.12
C ALA A 118 5.78 -10.57 2.18
N ARG A 119 5.38 -10.80 3.44
CA ARG A 119 6.30 -10.97 4.58
C ARG A 119 7.28 -12.13 4.34
N GLY A 120 6.83 -13.26 3.79
CA GLY A 120 7.71 -14.37 3.42
C GLY A 120 8.79 -14.01 2.39
N ARG A 121 8.44 -13.21 1.38
CA ARG A 121 9.38 -12.75 0.34
C ARG A 121 10.38 -11.74 0.89
N ILE A 122 9.90 -10.70 1.58
CA ILE A 122 10.75 -9.62 2.09
C ILE A 122 11.68 -10.06 3.23
N ARG A 123 11.33 -11.10 3.99
CA ARG A 123 12.17 -11.64 5.10
C ARG A 123 13.55 -12.11 4.66
N ARG A 124 13.70 -12.51 3.39
CA ARG A 124 14.97 -12.99 2.82
C ARG A 124 15.91 -11.84 2.43
N HIS A 125 15.40 -10.62 2.31
CA HIS A 125 16.22 -9.49 1.91
C HIS A 125 17.10 -8.98 3.05
N ARG A 126 18.35 -8.63 2.70
CA ARG A 126 19.33 -8.00 3.59
C ARG A 126 19.59 -6.53 3.27
N ARG A 127 18.93 -6.02 2.23
CA ARG A 127 19.06 -4.66 1.71
C ARG A 127 17.67 -4.16 1.36
N ALA A 128 17.39 -2.91 1.68
CA ALA A 128 16.13 -2.24 1.40
C ALA A 128 16.38 -0.78 1.00
N TRP A 129 15.33 -0.15 0.48
CA TRP A 129 15.28 1.29 0.32
C TRP A 129 14.23 1.83 1.28
N VAL A 130 14.59 2.87 2.01
CA VAL A 130 13.79 3.48 3.05
C VAL A 130 13.75 4.98 2.81
N VAL A 131 12.61 5.58 3.09
CA VAL A 131 12.43 7.03 3.05
C VAL A 131 12.62 7.59 4.45
N SER A 132 13.15 8.80 4.61
CA SER A 132 13.24 9.40 5.95
C SER A 132 11.86 9.46 6.60
N PRO A 133 11.76 9.16 7.90
CA PRO A 133 10.49 9.15 8.61
C PRO A 133 9.90 10.56 8.75
N ASP A 134 8.58 10.66 8.79
CA ASP A 134 7.88 11.89 9.15
C ASP A 134 7.98 12.20 10.66
N ARG A 135 7.43 13.34 11.10
CA ARG A 135 7.40 13.73 12.52
C ARG A 135 6.68 12.74 13.43
N ALA A 136 5.80 11.90 12.89
CA ALA A 136 5.07 10.88 13.62
C ALA A 136 5.77 9.49 13.58
N GLY A 137 6.97 9.42 12.97
CA GLY A 137 7.74 8.19 12.83
C GLY A 137 7.26 7.26 11.72
N ASN A 138 6.37 7.72 10.83
CA ASN A 138 5.91 6.95 9.68
C ASN A 138 6.94 7.03 8.55
N THR A 139 7.23 5.90 7.93
CA THR A 139 8.16 5.77 6.80
C THR A 139 7.60 4.79 5.78
N VAL A 140 8.26 4.72 4.62
CA VAL A 140 7.97 3.75 3.57
C VAL A 140 9.23 2.97 3.25
N VAL A 141 9.07 1.65 3.14
CA VAL A 141 10.15 0.71 2.79
C VAL A 141 9.78 -0.02 1.51
N THR A 142 10.77 -0.27 0.66
CA THR A 142 10.62 -1.15 -0.50
C THR A 142 11.84 -2.05 -0.69
N PHE A 143 11.66 -3.15 -1.41
CA PHE A 143 12.65 -4.20 -1.59
C PHE A 143 12.87 -4.49 -3.06
N ARG A 144 14.10 -4.86 -3.42
CA ARG A 144 14.46 -5.18 -4.80
C ARG A 144 13.56 -6.29 -5.34
N GLY A 145 12.99 -6.09 -6.53
CA GLY A 145 12.16 -7.11 -7.19
C GLY A 145 10.82 -7.39 -6.51
N VAL A 146 10.44 -6.61 -5.49
CA VAL A 146 9.11 -6.66 -4.87
C VAL A 146 8.38 -5.36 -5.21
N PRO A 147 7.54 -5.31 -6.27
CA PRO A 147 6.92 -4.08 -6.76
C PRO A 147 5.76 -3.66 -5.83
N LYS A 148 6.12 -3.26 -4.61
CA LYS A 148 5.21 -2.83 -3.56
C LYS A 148 5.90 -1.85 -2.62
N LEU A 149 5.14 -0.84 -2.21
CA LEU A 149 5.50 0.07 -1.13
C LEU A 149 4.94 -0.49 0.17
N PHE A 150 5.77 -0.61 1.19
CA PHE A 150 5.37 -1.08 2.51
C PHE A 150 5.39 0.09 3.48
N PRO A 151 4.23 0.50 4.04
CA PRO A 151 4.21 1.43 5.16
C PRO A 151 4.96 0.79 6.32
N ALA A 152 5.75 1.59 7.01
CA ALA A 152 6.39 1.17 8.23
C ALA A 152 6.39 2.29 9.26
N LYS A 153 6.52 1.93 10.53
CA LYS A 153 6.58 2.88 11.63
C LYS A 153 7.81 2.59 12.48
N ILE A 154 8.50 3.64 12.91
CA ILE A 154 9.60 3.52 13.85
C ILE A 154 9.06 3.10 15.21
N VAL A 155 9.60 1.99 15.74
CA VAL A 155 9.28 1.46 17.07
C VAL A 155 10.38 1.81 18.07
N ARG A 156 11.63 1.86 17.61
CA ARG A 156 12.81 2.19 18.42
C ARG A 156 13.90 2.79 17.54
N GLY A 157 14.58 3.83 18.01
CA GLY A 157 15.67 4.51 17.30
C GLY A 157 16.70 5.09 18.25
#